data_AF-F1LDX5-F1
#
_entry.id   AF-F1LDX5-F1
#
_cell.length_a   1.000
_cell.length_b   1.000
_cell.length_c   1.000
_cell.angle_alpha   90.00
_cell.angle_beta   90.00
_cell.angle_gamma   90.00
#
_symmetry.space_group_name_H-M   'P 1'
#
loop_
_entity.id
_entity.type
_entity.pdbx_description
1 polymer ?
#
loop_
_entity_poly.entity_id
_entity_poly.type
_entity_poly.pdbx_seq_one_letter_code
_entity_poly.pdbx_strand_id
1 'polypeptide(L)'
;MMQKIKIVKKKKPEQQIVIVEGEPLPDHGTCKHYRKSYRWLRFPCCGKLYPCDVCHDENERDHEMKFASRMVCGFCSKEQPFQKSKPCIRCSENVTRVRSSHWEGGKGCRDQTLMSRNDDRKYANSRMKTVSKKHVGQLVIKKKPTNEK
;
A
#
# COMPACT_ATOMS: atom_id res chain seq x y z
N MET A 1 36.67 -28.27 13.79
CA MET A 1 35.31 -28.51 13.23
C MET A 1 34.39 -27.40 13.71
N MET A 2 34.06 -26.41 12.86
CA MET A 2 33.17 -25.30 13.23
C MET A 2 31.72 -25.78 13.17
N GLN A 3 31.07 -25.87 14.34
CA GLN A 3 29.67 -26.26 14.44
C GLN A 3 28.78 -25.10 14.00
N LYS A 4 27.94 -25.34 12.98
CA LYS A 4 26.97 -24.36 12.47
C LYS A 4 25.80 -24.25 13.46
N ILE A 5 25.69 -23.11 14.13
CA ILE A 5 24.58 -22.79 15.04
C ILE A 5 23.30 -22.62 14.20
N LYS A 6 22.32 -23.51 14.38
CA LYS A 6 21.01 -23.42 13.72
C LYS A 6 20.15 -22.39 14.45
N ILE A 7 19.92 -21.23 13.84
CA ILE A 7 19.03 -20.19 14.37
C ILE A 7 17.58 -20.66 14.20
N VAL A 8 16.97 -21.13 15.29
CA VAL A 8 15.56 -21.53 15.32
C VAL A 8 14.71 -20.25 15.36
N LYS A 9 14.00 -19.96 14.27
CA LYS A 9 13.09 -18.82 14.18
C LYS A 9 11.93 -19.04 15.17
N LYS A 10 11.84 -18.18 16.20
CA LYS A 10 10.71 -18.16 17.13
C LYS A 10 9.42 -17.89 16.35
N LYS A 11 8.46 -18.83 16.38
CA LYS A 11 7.10 -18.59 15.88
C LYS A 11 6.44 -17.55 16.78
N LYS A 12 5.92 -16.47 16.19
CA LYS A 12 5.13 -15.48 16.94
C LYS A 12 3.90 -16.20 17.52
N PRO A 13 3.54 -15.93 18.78
CA PRO A 13 2.32 -16.48 19.36
C PRO A 13 1.13 -16.04 18.51
N GLU A 14 0.25 -16.99 18.22
CA GLU A 14 -1.01 -16.77 17.52
C GLU A 14 -1.91 -15.95 18.45
N GLN A 15 -1.73 -14.62 18.41
CA GLN A 15 -2.60 -13.70 19.11
C GLN A 15 -4.00 -13.90 18.54
N GLN A 16 -4.93 -14.39 19.34
CA GLN A 16 -6.34 -14.39 18.98
C GLN A 16 -6.74 -12.93 18.73
N ILE A 17 -6.93 -12.59 17.45
CA ILE A 17 -7.16 -11.21 17.03
C ILE A 17 -8.61 -10.90 17.38
N VAL A 18 -8.82 -10.21 18.50
CA VAL A 18 -10.12 -9.68 18.87
C VAL A 18 -10.42 -8.50 17.97
N ILE A 19 -11.49 -8.59 17.19
CA ILE A 19 -11.91 -7.54 16.27
C ILE A 19 -12.92 -6.65 17.01
N VAL A 20 -12.52 -5.40 17.28
CA VAL A 20 -13.38 -4.41 17.93
C VAL A 20 -13.87 -3.42 16.88
N GLU A 21 -15.19 -3.32 16.71
CA GLU A 21 -15.79 -2.36 15.78
C GLU A 21 -15.43 -0.91 16.19
N GLY A 22 -14.83 -0.16 15.25
CA GLY A 22 -14.37 1.21 15.45
C GLY A 22 -12.84 1.32 15.48
N GLU A 23 -12.13 0.24 15.80
CA GLU A 23 -10.67 0.22 15.83
C GLU A 23 -10.08 -0.34 14.52
N PRO A 24 -8.89 0.12 14.09
CA PRO A 24 -8.24 -0.44 12.91
C PRO A 24 -7.76 -1.87 13.17
N LEU A 25 -7.78 -2.68 12.10
CA LEU A 25 -7.14 -3.99 12.13
C LEU A 25 -5.60 -3.83 12.18
N PRO A 26 -4.87 -4.85 12.66
CA PRO A 26 -3.41 -4.88 12.57
C PRO A 26 -2.93 -4.58 11.15
N ASP A 27 -1.97 -3.67 11.00
CA ASP A 27 -1.47 -3.18 9.70
C ASP A 27 -2.58 -2.79 8.71
N HIS A 28 -3.70 -2.25 9.22
CA HIS A 28 -4.92 -1.94 8.48
C HIS A 28 -5.47 -3.11 7.65
N GLY A 29 -5.25 -4.34 8.10
CA GLY A 29 -5.69 -5.55 7.44
C GLY A 29 -4.89 -5.94 6.18
N THR A 30 -3.72 -5.34 5.97
CA THR A 30 -2.84 -5.71 4.86
C THR A 30 -2.14 -7.04 5.11
N CYS A 31 -1.62 -7.65 4.03
CA CYS A 31 -0.81 -8.85 4.13
C CYS A 31 0.36 -8.84 3.14
N LYS A 32 1.22 -9.86 3.23
CA LYS A 32 2.37 -10.05 2.33
C LYS A 32 1.96 -10.14 0.85
N HIS A 33 0.79 -10.71 0.56
CA HIS A 33 0.25 -10.89 -0.79
C HIS A 33 -0.33 -9.59 -1.35
N TYR A 34 -1.20 -8.93 -0.58
CA TYR A 34 -1.91 -7.72 -1.01
C TYR A 34 -1.64 -6.55 -0.06
N ARG A 35 -0.47 -5.92 -0.25
CA ARG A 35 -0.04 -4.75 0.55
C ARG A 35 -0.92 -3.50 0.38
N LYS A 36 -1.78 -3.48 -0.63
CA LYS A 36 -2.66 -2.34 -0.96
C LYS A 36 -4.15 -2.70 -0.82
N SER A 37 -4.42 -3.77 -0.07
CA SER A 37 -5.76 -4.21 0.31
C SER A 37 -5.88 -3.99 1.81
N TYR A 38 -6.81 -3.15 2.23
CA TYR A 38 -7.04 -2.75 3.62
C TYR A 38 -8.34 -3.37 4.12
N ARG A 39 -8.50 -4.68 3.90
CA ARG A 39 -9.72 -5.42 4.23
C ARG A 39 -9.40 -6.87 4.51
N TRP A 40 -10.18 -7.44 5.40
CA TRP A 40 -10.29 -8.89 5.54
C TRP A 40 -11.57 -9.39 4.90
N LEU A 41 -11.57 -10.65 4.51
CA LEU A 41 -12.64 -11.34 3.81
C LEU A 41 -13.20 -12.41 4.72
N ARG A 42 -14.53 -12.46 4.85
CA ARG A 42 -15.20 -13.57 5.52
C ARG A 42 -15.55 -14.62 4.47
N PHE A 43 -14.92 -15.77 4.57
CA PHE A 43 -15.11 -16.84 3.62
C PHE A 43 -16.31 -17.69 4.02
N PRO A 44 -17.34 -17.86 3.16
CA PRO A 44 -18.54 -18.61 3.51
C PRO A 44 -18.31 -20.13 3.62
N CYS A 45 -17.17 -20.65 3.15
CA CYS A 45 -16.82 -22.06 3.30
C CYS A 45 -16.55 -22.47 4.76
N CYS A 46 -15.96 -21.59 5.57
CA CYS A 46 -15.59 -21.89 6.96
C CYS A 46 -15.98 -20.80 7.96
N GLY A 47 -16.50 -19.66 7.50
CA GLY A 47 -16.88 -18.52 8.32
C GLY A 47 -15.70 -17.71 8.89
N LYS A 48 -14.47 -18.15 8.64
CA LYS A 48 -13.23 -17.52 9.11
C LYS A 48 -12.88 -16.25 8.31
N LEU A 49 -12.03 -15.42 8.92
CA LEU A 49 -11.58 -14.15 8.35
C LEU A 49 -10.10 -14.23 7.95
N TYR A 50 -9.79 -13.84 6.72
CA TYR A 50 -8.40 -13.71 6.25
C TYR A 50 -8.22 -12.42 5.44
N PRO A 51 -7.00 -11.85 5.40
CA PRO A 51 -6.71 -10.66 4.58
C PRO A 51 -6.84 -10.90 3.08
N CYS A 52 -6.73 -12.15 2.63
CA CYS A 52 -6.86 -12.53 1.22
C CYS A 52 -7.17 -14.01 1.03
N ASP A 53 -7.53 -14.37 -0.19
CA ASP A 53 -7.70 -15.74 -0.70
C ASP A 53 -6.43 -16.58 -0.53
N VAL A 54 -5.26 -16.04 -0.89
CA VAL A 54 -4.00 -16.77 -0.74
C VAL A 54 -3.68 -17.08 0.72
N CYS A 55 -3.96 -16.15 1.65
CA CYS A 55 -3.80 -16.40 3.09
C CYS A 55 -4.80 -17.42 3.62
N HIS A 56 -6.00 -17.46 3.04
CA HIS A 56 -6.97 -18.49 3.37
C HIS A 56 -6.43 -19.87 2.98
N ASP A 57 -6.04 -20.06 1.72
CA ASP A 57 -5.59 -21.36 1.20
C ASP A 57 -4.28 -21.85 1.83
N GLU A 58 -3.39 -20.93 2.23
CA GLU A 58 -2.16 -21.27 2.96
C GLU A 58 -2.48 -21.91 4.33
N ASN A 59 -3.54 -21.45 4.99
CA ASN A 59 -3.94 -21.82 6.35
C ASN A 59 -5.00 -22.93 6.39
N GLU A 60 -5.89 -22.98 5.40
CA GLU A 60 -7.04 -23.88 5.33
C GLU A 60 -6.89 -24.77 4.09
N ARG A 61 -6.35 -25.97 4.29
CA ARG A 61 -6.14 -26.95 3.20
C ARG A 61 -7.22 -28.02 3.14
N ASP A 62 -8.11 -28.02 4.12
CA ASP A 62 -9.14 -29.05 4.29
C ASP A 62 -10.35 -28.84 3.37
N HIS A 63 -10.47 -27.66 2.75
CA HIS A 63 -11.57 -27.35 1.84
C HIS A 63 -11.18 -26.33 0.76
N GLU A 64 -11.94 -26.34 -0.33
CA GLU A 64 -11.82 -25.36 -1.40
C GLU A 64 -12.38 -23.99 -0.96
N MET A 65 -11.74 -22.92 -1.43
CA MET A 65 -12.14 -21.56 -1.16
C MET A 65 -13.40 -21.18 -1.95
N LYS A 66 -14.42 -20.68 -1.25
CA LYS A 66 -15.58 -20.04 -1.86
C LYS A 66 -15.44 -18.53 -1.77
N PHE A 67 -15.75 -17.81 -2.86
CA PHE A 67 -15.66 -16.35 -2.90
C PHE A 67 -16.41 -15.68 -1.74
N ALA A 68 -15.74 -14.74 -1.08
CA ALA A 68 -16.27 -14.03 0.07
C ALA A 68 -17.41 -13.07 -0.31
N SER A 69 -18.57 -13.20 0.35
CA SER A 69 -19.72 -12.30 0.20
C SER A 69 -19.68 -11.11 1.16
N ARG A 70 -18.86 -11.18 2.22
CA ARG A 70 -18.68 -10.15 3.25
C ARG A 70 -17.22 -9.78 3.41
N MET A 71 -16.96 -8.54 3.81
CA MET A 71 -15.63 -8.02 4.11
C MET A 71 -15.62 -7.20 5.39
N VAL A 72 -14.48 -7.17 6.07
CA VAL A 72 -14.22 -6.35 7.25
C VAL A 72 -13.28 -5.23 6.86
N CYS A 73 -13.64 -3.98 7.16
CA CYS A 73 -12.81 -2.82 6.88
C CYS A 73 -11.54 -2.83 7.75
N GLY A 74 -10.37 -2.62 7.15
CA GLY A 74 -9.11 -2.55 7.88
C GLY A 74 -8.91 -1.29 8.72
N PHE A 75 -9.71 -0.24 8.51
CA PHE A 75 -9.56 1.05 9.20
C PHE A 75 -10.46 1.20 10.42
N CYS A 76 -11.62 0.55 10.42
CA CYS A 76 -12.60 0.66 11.51
C CYS A 76 -13.20 -0.69 11.91
N SER A 77 -12.67 -1.80 11.39
CA SER A 77 -13.13 -3.16 11.68
C SER A 77 -14.61 -3.42 11.45
N LYS A 78 -15.28 -2.57 10.65
CA LYS A 78 -16.70 -2.77 10.33
C LYS A 78 -16.88 -3.90 9.32
N GLU A 79 -17.70 -4.88 9.68
CA GLU A 79 -18.16 -5.89 8.73
C GLU A 79 -19.29 -5.36 7.84
N GLN A 80 -19.16 -5.58 6.53
CA GLN A 80 -20.07 -5.07 5.50
C GLN A 80 -20.13 -6.04 4.31
N PRO A 81 -21.15 -5.95 3.43
CA PRO A 81 -21.17 -6.70 2.18
C PRO A 81 -19.92 -6.42 1.35
N PHE A 82 -19.44 -7.42 0.61
CA PHE A 82 -18.29 -7.23 -0.27
C PHE A 82 -18.60 -6.17 -1.33
N GLN A 83 -17.78 -5.13 -1.38
CA GLN A 83 -17.86 -4.09 -2.41
C GLN A 83 -16.46 -3.84 -2.96
N LYS A 84 -16.30 -3.92 -4.30
CA LYS A 84 -14.99 -3.81 -4.95
C LYS A 84 -14.46 -2.38 -5.02
N SER A 85 -15.33 -1.42 -5.32
CA SER A 85 -14.96 -0.03 -5.65
C SER A 85 -15.52 1.00 -4.69
N LYS A 86 -16.47 0.63 -3.82
CA LYS A 86 -17.07 1.56 -2.87
C LYS A 86 -16.21 1.63 -1.60
N PRO A 87 -16.10 2.83 -0.99
CA PRO A 87 -15.43 2.96 0.30
C PRO A 87 -16.23 2.26 1.41
N CYS A 88 -15.64 2.15 2.60
CA CYS A 88 -16.34 1.60 3.74
C CYS A 88 -17.60 2.42 4.09
N ILE A 89 -18.71 1.73 4.36
CA ILE A 89 -20.00 2.35 4.69
C ILE A 89 -19.94 3.16 5.99
N ARG A 90 -19.02 2.82 6.92
CA ARG A 90 -18.90 3.49 8.23
C ARG A 90 -17.90 4.64 8.23
N CYS A 91 -16.67 4.42 7.76
CA CYS A 91 -15.59 5.42 7.85
C CYS A 91 -15.27 6.10 6.52
N SER A 92 -15.95 5.73 5.43
CA SER A 92 -15.74 6.29 4.08
C SER A 92 -14.32 6.14 3.52
N GLU A 93 -13.48 5.34 4.16
CA GLU A 93 -12.11 5.09 3.70
C GLU A 93 -12.09 4.02 2.59
N ASN A 94 -11.14 4.16 1.66
CA ASN A 94 -10.99 3.24 0.54
C ASN A 94 -10.25 1.97 0.99
N VAL A 95 -10.98 0.85 1.05
CA VAL A 95 -10.42 -0.45 1.47
C VAL A 95 -9.54 -1.12 0.40
N THR A 96 -9.45 -0.53 -0.79
CA THR A 96 -8.54 -0.95 -1.86
C THR A 96 -7.84 0.27 -2.44
N ARG A 97 -6.71 0.05 -3.13
CA ARG A 97 -6.00 1.12 -3.83
C ARG A 97 -6.91 1.83 -4.84
N VAL A 98 -7.15 3.12 -4.62
CA VAL A 98 -7.74 4.01 -5.63
C VAL A 98 -6.77 4.15 -6.80
N ARG A 99 -7.22 3.79 -8.01
CA ARG A 99 -6.47 4.00 -9.25
C ARG A 99 -6.86 5.37 -9.81
N SER A 100 -5.88 6.23 -10.04
CA SER A 100 -6.00 7.43 -10.87
C SER A 100 -4.92 7.40 -11.93
N SER A 101 -5.16 8.06 -13.08
CA SER A 101 -4.30 7.97 -14.28
C SER A 101 -2.82 8.23 -13.98
N HIS A 102 -2.49 9.45 -13.59
CA HIS A 102 -1.12 9.89 -13.29
C HIS A 102 -1.05 10.61 -11.93
N TRP A 103 -2.08 10.47 -11.11
CA TRP A 103 -2.12 11.00 -9.75
C TRP A 103 -2.00 9.84 -8.75
N GLU A 104 -1.50 10.11 -7.56
CA GLU A 104 -1.31 9.12 -6.51
C GLU A 104 -2.61 8.77 -5.76
N GLY A 105 -3.67 8.39 -6.49
CA GLY A 105 -4.95 7.98 -5.90
C GLY A 105 -5.65 9.06 -5.08
N GLY A 106 -5.53 10.33 -5.48
CA GLY A 106 -6.19 11.46 -4.81
C GLY A 106 -5.32 12.25 -3.82
N LYS A 107 -4.06 11.85 -3.57
CA LYS A 107 -3.14 12.55 -2.64
C LYS A 107 -2.48 13.83 -3.19
N GLY A 108 -2.93 14.32 -4.35
CA GLY A 108 -2.46 15.57 -4.96
C GLY A 108 -1.07 15.54 -5.62
N CYS A 109 -0.28 14.47 -5.48
CA CYS A 109 1.01 14.32 -6.17
C CYS A 109 0.87 13.50 -7.48
N ARG A 110 1.63 13.89 -8.52
CA ARG A 110 1.68 13.16 -9.80
C ARG A 110 2.68 12.00 -9.70
N ASP A 111 2.25 10.80 -10.06
CA ASP A 111 3.10 9.61 -10.12
C ASP A 111 3.80 9.54 -11.49
N GLN A 112 5.10 9.87 -11.53
CA GLN A 112 5.89 9.84 -12.76
C GLN A 112 5.95 8.45 -13.40
N THR A 113 5.79 7.36 -12.63
CA THR A 113 5.82 6.00 -13.18
C THR A 113 4.59 5.71 -14.04
N LEU A 114 3.45 6.30 -13.67
CA LEU A 114 2.18 6.16 -14.40
C LEU A 114 2.03 7.19 -15.53
N MET A 115 2.81 8.28 -15.53
CA MET A 115 2.81 9.27 -16.61
C MET A 115 3.34 8.69 -17.92
N SER A 116 2.70 9.06 -19.03
CA SER A 116 3.19 8.72 -20.38
C SER A 116 4.62 9.22 -20.57
N ARG A 117 5.45 8.44 -21.29
CA ARG A 117 6.82 8.86 -21.64
C ARG A 117 6.83 10.12 -22.50
N ASN A 118 5.77 10.35 -23.28
CA ASN A 118 5.62 11.50 -24.19
C ASN A 118 4.96 12.70 -23.51
N ASP A 119 4.65 12.63 -22.21
CA ASP A 119 4.08 13.76 -21.48
C ASP A 119 5.21 14.73 -21.09
N ASP A 120 5.15 15.94 -21.64
CA ASP A 120 6.13 17.01 -21.40
C ASP A 120 6.33 17.32 -19.91
N ARG A 121 5.27 17.14 -19.09
CA ARG A 121 5.32 17.39 -17.65
C ARG A 121 6.01 16.30 -16.86
N LYS A 122 6.25 15.11 -17.43
CA LYS A 122 6.87 13.97 -16.72
C LYS A 122 8.27 14.32 -16.22
N TYR A 123 9.06 15.03 -17.03
CA TYR A 123 10.44 15.39 -16.72
C TYR A 123 10.66 16.89 -16.52
N ALA A 124 9.59 17.70 -16.53
CA ALA A 124 9.67 19.16 -16.43
C ALA A 124 10.45 19.65 -15.19
N ASN A 125 10.41 18.91 -14.08
CA ASN A 125 11.18 19.20 -12.85
C ASN A 125 12.10 18.05 -12.43
N SER A 126 12.45 17.15 -13.36
CA SER A 126 13.37 16.05 -13.05
C SER A 126 14.78 16.58 -12.81
N ARG A 127 15.42 16.10 -11.74
CA ARG A 127 16.85 16.33 -11.45
C ARG A 127 17.79 15.81 -12.55
N MET A 128 17.27 15.03 -13.50
CA MET A 128 18.02 14.46 -14.62
C MET A 128 18.10 15.39 -15.84
N LYS A 129 17.60 16.63 -15.75
CA LYS A 129 17.83 17.61 -16.81
C LYS A 129 19.32 17.91 -16.92
N THR A 130 19.91 17.59 -18.07
CA THR A 130 21.26 18.02 -18.41
C THR A 130 21.27 19.55 -18.54
N VAL A 131 21.90 20.24 -17.60
CA VAL A 131 22.09 21.69 -17.70
C VAL A 131 23.22 21.94 -18.69
N SER A 132 22.99 22.77 -19.70
CA SER A 132 24.04 23.11 -20.66
C SER A 132 25.20 23.82 -19.97
N LYS A 133 26.44 23.57 -20.41
CA LYS A 133 27.63 24.23 -19.83
C LYS A 133 27.52 25.76 -19.85
N LYS A 134 26.85 26.34 -20.86
CA LYS A 134 26.54 27.78 -20.95
C LYS A 134 25.63 28.26 -19.82
N HIS A 135 24.56 27.52 -19.51
CA HIS A 135 23.63 27.87 -18.43
C HIS A 135 24.31 27.72 -17.06
N VAL A 136 25.11 26.66 -16.86
CA VAL A 136 25.94 26.50 -15.65
C VAL A 136 26.87 27.71 -15.49
N GLY A 137 27.54 28.14 -16.56
CA GLY A 137 28.40 29.33 -16.54
C GLY A 137 27.66 30.62 -16.13
N GLN A 138 26.44 30.84 -16.62
CA GLN A 138 25.64 32.01 -16.22
C GLN A 138 25.18 31.98 -14.75
N LEU A 139 24.86 30.81 -14.20
CA LEU A 139 24.48 30.68 -12.79
C LEU A 139 25.67 30.94 -11.84
N VAL A 140 26.89 30.60 -12.27
CA VAL A 140 28.12 30.88 -11.51
C VAL A 140 28.44 32.38 -11.50
N ILE A 141 28.23 33.08 -12.62
CA ILE A 141 28.50 34.52 -12.73
C ILE A 141 27.57 35.35 -11.83
N LYS A 142 26.32 34.92 -11.64
CA LYS A 142 25.33 35.63 -10.80
C LYS A 142 25.51 35.45 -9.28
N LYS A 143 26.44 34.60 -8.83
CA LYS A 143 26.73 34.34 -7.40
C LYS A 143 27.99 35.05 -6.89
N LYS A 144 28.48 36.11 -7.55
CA LYS A 144 29.56 36.92 -6.96
C LYS A 144 29.05 37.55 -5.65
N PRO A 145 29.76 37.40 -4.52
CA PRO A 145 29.35 37.99 -3.26
C PRO A 145 29.40 39.51 -3.38
N THR A 146 28.30 40.18 -3.00
CA THR A 146 28.33 41.58 -2.64
C THR A 146 29.28 41.70 -1.44
N ASN A 147 30.46 42.26 -1.67
CA ASN A 147 31.43 42.51 -0.61
C ASN A 147 30.83 43.57 0.32
N GLU A 148 30.45 43.14 1.52
CA GLU A 148 29.97 43.97 2.61
C GLU A 148 31.15 44.83 3.11
N LYS A 149 30.97 46.15 3.14
CA LYS A 149 31.88 47.11 3.77
C LYS A 149 31.36 47.48 5.13
#